data_AF-A0A248TEI2-F1
#
_entry.id   AF-A0A248TEI2-F1
#
_cell.length_a   1.000
_cell.length_b   1.000
_cell.length_c   1.000
_cell.angle_alpha   90.00
_cell.angle_beta   90.00
_cell.angle_gamma   90.00
#
_symmetry.space_group_name_H-M   'P 1'
#
loop_
_entity.id
_entity.type
_entity.pdbx_description
1 polymer ?
#
loop_
_entity_poly.entity_id
_entity_poly.type
_entity_poly.pdbx_seq_one_letter_code
_entity_poly.pdbx_strand_id
1 'polypeptide(L)'
;MPNNINGRGLTEREMLQLCLELAKGRVPAISHTLMETTHDELRDIYEGCLKTSAEAQKEIFQLMEKKGWYETQLATVEEIENVQNFMQNNLNPSPSE
;
A
#
# COMPACT_ATOMS: atom_id res chain seq x y z
N MET A 1 12.26 -6.73 17.33
CA MET A 1 12.46 -5.42 18.00
C MET A 1 12.06 -5.58 19.46
N PRO A 2 12.82 -5.06 20.44
CA PRO A 2 12.44 -5.17 21.84
C PRO A 2 11.22 -4.27 22.10
N ASN A 3 10.12 -4.87 22.54
CA ASN A 3 8.90 -4.16 22.89
C ASN A 3 9.12 -3.46 24.25
N ASN A 4 8.89 -2.16 24.30
CA ASN A 4 9.25 -1.28 25.42
C ASN A 4 8.23 -1.38 26.58
N ILE A 5 8.12 -2.56 27.19
CA ILE A 5 7.13 -2.93 28.23
C ILE A 5 7.19 -2.09 29.52
N ASN A 6 8.15 -1.17 29.68
CA ASN A 6 8.33 -0.34 30.88
C ASN A 6 7.48 0.95 30.92
N GLY A 7 6.28 0.96 30.33
CA GLY A 7 5.34 2.08 30.48
C GLY A 7 5.71 3.37 29.73
N ARG A 8 6.65 3.33 28.79
CA ARG A 8 6.86 4.43 27.85
C ARG A 8 5.85 4.30 26.70
N GLY A 9 5.09 5.38 26.47
CA GLY A 9 4.24 5.49 25.29
C GLY A 9 5.03 5.39 23.98
N LEU A 10 4.32 5.13 22.88
CA LEU A 10 4.95 5.11 21.55
C LEU A 10 5.58 6.46 21.25
N THR A 11 6.80 6.45 20.72
CA THR A 11 7.38 7.65 20.11
C THR A 11 6.60 8.02 18.85
N GLU A 12 6.76 9.26 18.38
CA GLU A 12 6.16 9.72 17.13
C GLU A 12 6.51 8.77 15.96
N ARG A 13 7.76 8.32 15.87
CA ARG A 13 8.20 7.36 14.84
C ARG A 13 7.48 6.02 14.96
N GLU A 14 7.41 5.45 16.17
CA GLU A 14 6.75 4.17 16.40
C GLU A 14 5.24 4.26 16.15
N MET A 15 4.61 5.39 16.50
CA MET A 15 3.21 5.66 16.24
C MET A 15 2.92 5.79 14.75
N LEU A 16 3.71 6.58 14.00
CA LEU A 16 3.54 6.69 12.55
C LEU A 16 3.82 5.37 11.83
N GLN A 17 4.84 4.61 12.27
CA GLN A 17 5.10 3.27 11.74
C GLN A 17 3.89 2.35 11.96
N LEU A 18 3.31 2.33 13.16
CA LEU A 18 2.12 1.54 13.45
C LEU A 18 0.95 1.97 12.56
N CYS A 19 0.69 3.28 12.42
CA CYS A 19 -0.34 3.80 11.54
C CYS A 19 -0.12 3.39 10.09
N LEU A 20 1.11 3.43 9.61
CA LEU A 20 1.47 3.02 8.25
C LEU A 20 1.19 1.53 8.03
N GLU A 21 1.58 0.66 8.96
CA GLU A 21 1.32 -0.79 8.84
C GLU A 21 -0.17 -1.12 8.91
N LEU A 22 -0.93 -0.44 9.76
CA LEU A 22 -2.40 -0.58 9.80
C LEU A 22 -3.04 -0.12 8.48
N ALA A 23 -2.57 0.99 7.91
CA ALA A 23 -3.07 1.49 6.63
C ALA A 23 -2.74 0.54 5.47
N LYS A 24 -1.53 -0.04 5.46
CA LYS A 24 -1.12 -1.09 4.50
C LYS A 24 -1.98 -2.34 4.60
N GLY A 25 -2.44 -2.72 5.79
CA GLY A 25 -3.37 -3.85 5.95
C GLY A 25 -4.80 -3.52 5.52
N ARG A 26 -5.23 -2.28 5.72
CA ARG A 26 -6.61 -1.83 5.41
C ARG A 26 -6.90 -1.78 3.91
N VAL A 27 -5.97 -1.24 3.12
CA VAL A 27 -6.17 -1.07 1.67
C VAL A 27 -6.47 -2.41 0.96
N PRO A 28 -5.65 -3.48 1.11
CA PRO A 28 -5.95 -4.79 0.55
C PRO A 28 -7.26 -5.38 1.06
N ALA A 29 -7.56 -5.26 2.35
CA ALA A 29 -8.80 -5.80 2.92
C ALA A 29 -10.06 -5.19 2.30
N ILE A 30 -10.06 -3.88 2.05
CA ILE A 30 -11.15 -3.20 1.33
C ILE A 30 -11.20 -3.67 -0.12
N SER A 31 -10.05 -3.79 -0.79
CA SER A 31 -9.99 -4.29 -2.18
C SER A 31 -10.55 -5.71 -2.32
N HIS A 32 -10.27 -6.62 -1.37
CA HIS A 32 -10.88 -7.95 -1.34
C HIS A 32 -12.40 -7.88 -1.26
N THR A 33 -12.92 -7.02 -0.37
CA THR A 33 -14.38 -6.83 -0.23
C THR A 33 -15.00 -6.27 -1.51
N LEU A 34 -14.32 -5.34 -2.21
CA LEU A 34 -14.78 -4.79 -3.49
C LEU A 34 -14.84 -5.81 -4.62
N MET A 35 -13.94 -6.79 -4.62
CA MET A 35 -13.94 -7.86 -5.63
C MET A 35 -15.09 -8.85 -5.42
N GLU A 36 -15.54 -9.03 -4.18
CA GLU A 36 -16.54 -10.04 -3.81
C GLU A 36 -17.95 -9.47 -3.58
N THR A 37 -18.09 -8.14 -3.44
CA THR A 37 -19.41 -7.50 -3.25
C THR A 37 -20.23 -7.51 -4.54
N THR A 38 -21.49 -7.94 -4.42
CA THR A 38 -22.48 -7.96 -5.50
C THR A 38 -23.53 -6.85 -5.37
N HIS A 39 -23.50 -6.08 -4.29
CA HIS A 39 -24.44 -4.99 -4.03
C HIS A 39 -23.84 -3.66 -4.47
N ASP A 40 -24.49 -2.97 -5.42
CA ASP A 40 -23.96 -1.77 -6.07
C ASP A 40 -23.71 -0.62 -5.09
N GLU A 41 -24.69 -0.26 -4.26
CA GLU A 41 -24.51 0.85 -3.29
C GLU A 41 -23.38 0.55 -2.28
N LEU A 42 -23.23 -0.71 -1.87
CA LEU A 42 -22.17 -1.12 -0.96
C LEU A 42 -20.80 -1.05 -1.66
N ARG A 43 -20.76 -1.38 -2.95
CA ARG A 43 -19.57 -1.22 -3.79
C ARG A 43 -19.13 0.24 -3.84
N ASP A 44 -20.05 1.16 -4.13
CA ASP A 44 -19.75 2.61 -4.17
C ASP A 44 -19.19 3.12 -2.84
N ILE A 45 -19.76 2.67 -1.72
CA ILE A 45 -19.27 3.02 -0.37
C ILE A 45 -17.84 2.51 -0.17
N TYR A 46 -17.56 1.26 -0.54
CA TYR A 46 -16.23 0.68 -0.38
C TYR A 46 -15.20 1.31 -1.33
N GLU A 47 -15.59 1.76 -2.52
CA GLU A 47 -14.70 2.51 -3.42
C GLU A 47 -14.27 3.84 -2.79
N GLY A 48 -15.21 4.56 -2.18
CA GLY A 48 -14.90 5.76 -1.40
C GLY A 48 -13.98 5.47 -0.21
N CYS A 49 -14.22 4.37 0.50
CA CYS A 49 -13.38 3.92 1.61
C CYS A 49 -11.97 3.53 1.16
N LEU A 50 -11.84 2.87 0.01
CA LEU A 50 -10.55 2.48 -0.58
C LEU A 50 -9.75 3.72 -0.93
N LYS A 51 -10.36 4.68 -1.65
CA LYS A 51 -9.71 5.93 -2.03
C LYS A 51 -9.21 6.69 -0.79
N THR A 52 -10.08 6.89 0.19
CA THR A 52 -9.72 7.59 1.43
C THR A 52 -8.60 6.87 2.18
N SER A 53 -8.64 5.54 2.27
CA SER A 53 -7.62 4.76 2.97
C SER A 53 -6.27 4.79 2.24
N ALA A 54 -6.27 4.75 0.91
CA ALA A 54 -5.08 4.82 0.08
C ALA A 54 -4.42 6.22 0.16
N GLU A 55 -5.22 7.29 0.14
CA GLU A 55 -4.74 8.66 0.33
C GLU A 55 -4.09 8.83 1.72
N ALA A 56 -4.76 8.40 2.79
CA ALA A 56 -4.20 8.45 4.15
C ALA A 56 -2.90 7.62 4.28
N GLN A 57 -2.85 6.43 3.68
CA GLN A 57 -1.63 5.62 3.65
C GLN A 57 -0.47 6.35 2.96
N LYS A 58 -0.75 6.98 1.81
CA LYS A 58 0.23 7.75 1.04
C LYS A 58 0.77 8.93 1.83
N GLU A 59 -0.09 9.68 2.51
CA GLU A 59 0.32 10.82 3.34
C GLU A 59 1.25 10.40 4.48
N ILE A 60 0.90 9.33 5.20
CA ILE A 60 1.76 8.80 6.27
C ILE A 60 3.11 8.33 5.70
N PHE A 61 3.08 7.61 4.58
CA PHE A 61 4.29 7.15 3.90
C PHE A 61 5.21 8.32 3.52
N GLN A 62 4.68 9.34 2.85
CA GLN A 62 5.44 10.52 2.44
C GLN A 62 5.98 11.31 3.65
N LEU A 63 5.21 11.38 4.74
CA LEU A 63 5.66 12.00 5.98
C LEU A 63 6.84 11.24 6.59
N MET A 64 6.76 9.90 6.63
CA MET A 64 7.85 9.07 7.17
C MET A 64 9.10 9.12 6.28
N GLU A 65 8.94 9.14 4.95
CA GLU A 65 10.02 9.34 3.98
C GLU A 65 10.70 10.70 4.21
N LYS A 66 9.93 11.80 4.26
CA LYS A 66 10.44 13.15 4.49
C LYS A 66 11.21 13.29 5.81
N LYS A 67 10.82 12.53 6.83
CA LYS A 67 11.50 12.49 8.13
C LYS A 67 12.73 11.57 8.16
N GLY A 68 13.03 10.87 7.06
CA GLY A 68 14.11 9.88 6.99
C GLY A 68 13.85 8.65 7.86
N TRP A 69 12.58 8.35 8.16
CA TRP A 69 12.18 7.24 9.03
C TRP A 69 11.76 5.99 8.28
N TYR A 70 11.55 6.12 6.97
CA TYR A 70 11.19 5.04 6.06
C TYR A 70 12.17 5.04 4.89
N GLU A 71 12.79 3.89 4.64
CA GLU A 71 13.76 3.70 3.55
C GLU A 71 13.11 2.90 2.43
N THR A 72 13.22 3.41 1.20
CA THR A 72 12.80 2.71 -0.02
C THR A 72 13.93 2.69 -1.03
N GLN A 73 14.03 1.59 -1.78
CA GLN A 73 14.85 1.55 -2.98
C GLN A 73 14.06 2.15 -4.13
N LEU A 74 14.60 3.21 -4.75
CA LEU A 74 14.05 3.72 -6.01
C LEU A 74 14.33 2.70 -7.12
N ALA A 75 13.29 2.38 -7.90
CA ALA A 75 13.47 1.57 -9.09
C ALA A 75 14.31 2.34 -10.13
N THR A 76 15.24 1.65 -10.74
CA THR A 76 15.99 2.12 -11.90
C THR A 76 15.08 2.17 -13.14
N VAL A 77 15.48 2.95 -14.14
CA VAL A 77 14.75 3.02 -15.42
C VAL A 77 14.66 1.64 -16.08
N GLU A 78 15.75 0.88 -16.05
CA GLU A 78 15.81 -0.49 -16.59
C GLU A 78 14.83 -1.44 -15.86
N GLU A 79 14.74 -1.37 -14.53
CA GLU A 79 13.77 -2.17 -13.77
C GLU A 79 12.32 -1.81 -14.14
N ILE A 80 12.03 -0.52 -14.37
CA ILE A 80 10.71 -0.07 -14.80
C ILE A 80 10.37 -0.61 -16.20
N GLU A 81 11.30 -0.48 -17.15
CA GLU A 81 11.13 -0.98 -18.53
C GLU A 81 10.92 -2.50 -18.56
N ASN A 82 11.69 -3.26 -17.77
CA ASN A 82 11.54 -4.71 -17.66
C ASN A 82 10.15 -5.11 -17.15
N VAL A 83 9.65 -4.45 -16.09
CA VAL A 83 8.30 -4.73 -15.58
C VAL A 83 7.23 -4.37 -16.60
N GLN A 84 7.37 -3.26 -17.32
CA GLN A 84 6.44 -2.88 -18.39
C GLN A 84 6.39 -3.94 -19.51
N ASN A 85 7.55 -4.44 -19.94
CA ASN A 85 7.64 -5.51 -20.94
C ASN A 85 6.99 -6.81 -20.45
N PHE A 86 7.21 -7.21 -19.19
CA PHE A 86 6.55 -8.39 -18.62
C PHE A 86 5.03 -8.25 -18.58
N MET A 87 4.51 -7.07 -18.19
CA MET A 87 3.07 -6.81 -18.18
C MET A 87 2.47 -6.88 -19.59
N GLN A 88 3.15 -6.33 -20.60
CA GLN A 88 2.70 -6.41 -22.00
C GLN A 88 2.66 -7.86 -22.50
N ASN A 89 3.70 -8.64 -22.21
CA ASN A 89 3.77 -10.05 -22.62
C ASN A 89 2.72 -10.92 -21.90
N ASN A 90 2.43 -10.65 -20.63
CA ASN A 90 1.38 -11.37 -19.88
C ASN A 90 -0.03 -11.07 -20.41
N LEU A 91 -0.26 -9.86 -20.93
CA LEU A 91 -1.54 -9.47 -21.51
C LEU A 91 -1.71 -9.96 -22.96
N ASN A 92 -0.61 -10.09 -23.70
CA ASN A 92 -0.57 -10.57 -25.07
C ASN A 92 0.56 -11.59 -25.25
N PRO A 93 0.41 -12.83 -24.76
CA PRO A 93 1.42 -13.84 -25.00
C PRO A 93 1.49 -14.07 -26.51
N SER A 94 2.64 -13.81 -27.12
CA SER A 94 2.90 -14.26 -28.48
C SER A 94 2.66 -15.78 -28.53
N PRO A 95 1.98 -16.30 -29.55
CA PRO A 95 1.78 -17.74 -29.66
C PRO A 95 3.16 -18.41 -29.68
N SER A 96 3.39 -19.27 -28.70
CA SER A 96 4.59 -20.11 -28.61
C SER A 96 4.74 -20.90 -29.92
N GLU A 97 5.88 -20.73 -30.59
CA GLU A 97 6.32 -21.59 -31.71
C GLU A 97 6.46 -23.05 -31.30
#